data_AF-A0A6I0BQU9-F1
#
_entry.id   AF-A0A6I0BQU9-F1
#
_cell.length_a   1.000
_cell.length_b   1.000
_cell.length_c   1.000
_cell.angle_alpha   90.00
_cell.angle_beta   90.00
_cell.angle_gamma   90.00
#
_symmetry.space_group_name_H-M   'P 1'
#
loop_
_entity.id
_entity.type
_entity.pdbx_description
1 polymer ?
#
loop_
_entity_poly.entity_id
_entity_poly.type
_entity_poly.pdbx_seq_one_letter_code
_entity_poly.pdbx_strand_id
1 'polypeptide(L)'
;MATKFFPEKLIFVPASGGHPKDAEYRIGIGPEQWDKPVRIKKVQMVYGNKIAGRVSPSFPVDSHDEDAVRLAMELINSGYGVNDPYKKTIVQVAPLENNQSISDLLEAQLDYIQDFYLELMPHLTVVDSEPKEPVHLRDNLYGFIFDISFSMKYEKN
;
A
#
# COMPACT_ATOMS: atom_id res chain seq x y z
N MET A 1 -10.83 19.96 -17.07
CA MET A 1 -9.54 19.46 -16.53
C MET A 1 -9.83 18.88 -15.15
N ALA A 2 -9.36 17.67 -14.83
CA ALA A 2 -9.66 17.05 -13.54
C ALA A 2 -8.96 17.80 -12.39
N THR A 3 -9.69 18.15 -11.32
CA THR A 3 -9.15 19.03 -10.26
C THR A 3 -8.94 18.34 -8.92
N LYS A 4 -9.90 17.51 -8.48
CA LYS A 4 -9.86 16.90 -7.14
C LYS A 4 -10.43 15.49 -7.15
N PHE A 5 -9.66 14.57 -6.56
CA PHE A 5 -10.04 13.19 -6.32
C PHE A 5 -10.44 13.02 -4.84
N PHE A 6 -11.58 12.38 -4.60
CA PHE A 6 -12.12 12.10 -3.27
C PHE A 6 -12.19 10.58 -3.08
N PRO A 7 -11.12 9.95 -2.56
CA PRO A 7 -11.12 8.51 -2.39
C PRO A 7 -12.13 8.07 -1.33
N GLU A 8 -12.81 6.97 -1.60
CA GLU A 8 -13.66 6.25 -0.66
C GLU A 8 -12.86 5.16 0.06
N LYS A 9 -11.97 4.50 -0.68
CA LYS A 9 -11.07 3.43 -0.18
C LYS A 9 -9.69 3.62 -0.76
N LEU A 10 -8.67 3.27 0.04
CA LEU A 10 -7.27 3.32 -0.34
C LEU A 10 -6.58 2.01 0.03
N ILE A 11 -5.64 1.61 -0.82
CA ILE A 11 -4.66 0.57 -0.57
C ILE A 11 -3.29 1.14 -0.93
N PHE A 12 -2.30 0.84 -0.11
CA PHE A 12 -0.92 1.27 -0.28
C PHE A 12 -0.03 0.08 -0.65
N VAL A 13 0.93 0.31 -1.54
CA VAL A 13 1.93 -0.68 -1.96
C VAL A 13 3.30 -0.03 -1.80
N PRO A 14 4.12 -0.40 -0.81
CA PRO A 14 5.50 0.06 -0.73
C PRO A 14 6.27 -0.35 -1.98
N ALA A 15 7.04 0.56 -2.55
CA ALA A 15 7.83 0.27 -3.74
C ALA A 15 9.06 -0.58 -3.39
N SER A 16 9.25 -1.70 -4.07
CA SER A 16 10.30 -2.70 -3.76
C SER A 16 11.69 -2.33 -4.29
N GLY A 17 11.83 -1.36 -5.19
CA GLY A 17 13.14 -0.89 -5.68
C GLY A 17 13.06 0.11 -6.83
N GLY A 18 14.18 0.79 -7.11
CA GLY A 18 14.30 1.76 -8.23
C GLY A 18 13.67 3.14 -7.99
N HIS A 19 12.82 3.26 -6.96
CA HIS A 19 12.28 4.54 -6.48
C HIS A 19 13.13 5.12 -5.33
N PRO A 20 13.05 6.44 -5.08
CA PRO A 20 13.58 7.04 -3.86
C PRO A 20 13.07 6.34 -2.61
N LYS A 21 13.82 6.45 -1.50
CA LYS A 21 13.38 5.96 -0.18
C LYS A 21 11.97 6.49 0.13
N ASP A 22 11.19 5.72 0.88
CA ASP A 22 9.87 6.13 1.38
C ASP A 22 8.84 6.37 0.26
N ALA A 23 9.00 5.65 -0.86
CA ALA A 23 8.08 5.62 -1.98
C ALA A 23 7.03 4.52 -1.81
N GLU A 24 5.76 4.86 -2.05
CA GLU A 24 4.66 3.91 -2.12
C GLU A 24 3.71 4.27 -3.27
N TYR A 25 3.08 3.28 -3.86
CA TYR A 25 1.92 3.48 -4.72
C TYR A 25 0.67 3.58 -3.84
N ARG A 26 -0.19 4.53 -4.16
CA ARG A 26 -1.51 4.69 -3.56
C ARG A 26 -2.56 4.37 -4.60
N ILE A 27 -3.28 3.29 -4.38
CA ILE A 27 -4.39 2.84 -5.22
C ILE A 27 -5.68 3.25 -4.51
N GLY A 28 -6.60 3.90 -5.22
CA GLY A 28 -7.87 4.30 -4.64
C GLY A 28 -9.03 4.24 -5.62
N ILE A 29 -10.24 4.17 -5.06
CA ILE A 29 -11.51 4.30 -5.79
C ILE A 29 -12.33 5.41 -5.18
N GLY A 30 -13.01 6.20 -6.02
CA GLY A 30 -13.90 7.27 -5.57
C GLY A 30 -14.21 8.27 -6.67
N PRO A 31 -15.04 9.29 -6.40
CA PRO A 31 -15.33 10.33 -7.37
C PRO A 31 -14.12 11.24 -7.63
N GLU A 32 -13.84 11.50 -8.90
CA GLU A 32 -12.99 12.58 -9.35
C GLU A 32 -13.81 13.63 -10.09
N GLN A 33 -13.55 14.91 -9.78
CA GLN A 33 -14.18 16.01 -10.49
C GLN A 33 -13.59 16.15 -11.89
N TRP A 34 -14.35 15.73 -12.90
CA TRP A 34 -14.12 16.05 -14.31
C TRP A 34 -15.08 17.19 -14.70
N ASP A 35 -15.81 17.09 -15.82
CA ASP A 35 -16.94 18.00 -16.09
C ASP A 35 -18.15 17.66 -15.20
N LYS A 36 -18.31 16.37 -14.88
CA LYS A 36 -19.19 15.84 -13.83
C LYS A 36 -18.37 14.91 -12.93
N PRO A 37 -18.78 14.68 -11.67
CA PRO A 37 -18.15 13.67 -10.84
C PRO A 37 -18.23 12.30 -11.50
N VAL A 38 -17.08 11.66 -11.74
CA VAL A 38 -16.99 10.30 -12.27
C VAL A 38 -16.31 9.43 -11.23
N ARG A 39 -16.91 8.28 -10.92
CA ARG A 39 -16.27 7.31 -10.03
C ARG A 39 -15.16 6.59 -10.80
N ILE A 40 -13.92 6.76 -10.35
CA ILE A 40 -12.74 6.23 -11.01
C ILE A 40 -11.92 5.38 -10.05
N LYS A 41 -11.06 4.54 -10.62
CA LYS A 41 -9.90 3.99 -9.93
C LYS A 41 -8.68 4.79 -10.33
N LYS A 42 -7.81 5.06 -9.36
CA LYS A 42 -6.62 5.88 -9.57
C LYS A 42 -5.43 5.29 -8.84
N VAL A 43 -4.31 5.18 -9.56
CA VAL A 43 -3.00 4.88 -8.98
C VAL A 43 -2.23 6.20 -8.93
N GLN A 44 -1.55 6.46 -7.82
CA GLN A 44 -0.74 7.67 -7.63
C GLN A 44 0.57 7.30 -6.94
N MET A 45 1.68 7.92 -7.34
CA MET A 45 2.91 7.83 -6.56
C MET A 45 2.80 8.70 -5.30
N VAL A 46 3.35 8.19 -4.20
CA VAL A 46 3.54 8.90 -2.95
C VAL A 46 5.03 8.84 -2.62
N TYR A 47 5.62 10.00 -2.30
CA TYR A 47 6.99 10.12 -1.82
C TYR A 47 6.98 10.83 -0.49
N GLY A 48 7.54 10.23 0.56
CA GLY A 48 7.59 10.85 1.89
C GLY A 48 6.21 11.25 2.39
N ASN A 49 5.22 10.35 2.23
CA ASN A 49 3.82 10.52 2.62
C ASN A 49 3.08 11.68 1.89
N LYS A 50 3.61 12.13 0.73
CA LYS A 50 3.00 13.17 -0.10
C LYS A 50 2.74 12.66 -1.51
N ILE A 51 1.54 12.91 -2.02
CA ILE A 51 1.14 12.52 -3.39
C ILE A 51 1.94 13.33 -4.40
N ALA A 52 2.62 12.65 -5.32
CA ALA A 52 3.35 13.26 -6.43
C ALA A 52 2.39 13.62 -7.58
N GLY A 53 1.63 14.71 -7.43
CA GLY A 53 0.50 15.04 -8.31
C GLY A 53 0.80 15.26 -9.80
N ARG A 54 2.08 15.40 -10.21
CA ARG A 54 2.50 15.58 -11.62
C ARG A 54 3.28 14.39 -12.19
N VAL A 55 3.58 13.39 -11.38
CA VAL A 55 4.34 12.21 -11.80
C VAL A 55 3.35 11.12 -12.17
N SER A 56 3.45 10.61 -13.40
CA SER A 56 2.67 9.43 -13.77
C SER A 56 3.16 8.24 -12.96
N PRO A 57 2.27 7.47 -12.32
CA PRO A 57 2.70 6.24 -11.67
C PRO A 57 3.32 5.31 -12.71
N SER A 58 4.48 4.78 -12.38
CA SER A 58 5.20 3.81 -13.18
C SER A 58 5.83 2.82 -12.22
N PHE A 59 5.75 1.54 -12.56
CA PHE A 59 6.38 0.43 -11.84
C PHE A 59 7.25 -0.32 -12.85
N PRO A 60 8.34 -0.97 -12.42
CA PRO A 60 9.17 -1.76 -13.32
C PRO A 60 8.37 -2.93 -13.91
N VAL A 61 8.58 -3.20 -15.19
CA VAL A 61 7.94 -4.34 -15.88
C VAL A 61 8.46 -5.64 -15.28
N ASP A 62 7.56 -6.63 -15.13
CA ASP A 62 7.87 -7.96 -14.58
C ASP A 62 8.44 -7.90 -13.14
N SER A 63 7.96 -6.95 -12.34
CA SER A 63 8.39 -6.77 -10.94
C SER A 63 7.32 -7.11 -9.92
N HIS A 64 7.73 -7.29 -8.67
CA HIS A 64 6.79 -7.47 -7.56
C HIS A 64 5.90 -6.24 -7.33
N ASP A 65 6.34 -5.04 -7.73
CA ASP A 65 5.50 -3.83 -7.69
C ASP A 65 4.31 -3.96 -8.64
N GLU A 66 4.52 -4.51 -9.85
CA GLU A 66 3.44 -4.75 -10.80
C GLU A 66 2.42 -5.75 -10.24
N ASP A 67 2.90 -6.87 -9.71
CA ASP A 67 2.04 -7.92 -9.13
C ASP A 67 1.29 -7.40 -7.90
N ALA A 68 1.93 -6.60 -7.04
CA ALA A 68 1.30 -5.98 -5.87
C ALA A 68 0.26 -4.92 -6.24
N VAL A 69 0.53 -4.08 -7.25
CA VAL A 69 -0.45 -3.11 -7.76
C VAL A 69 -1.64 -3.82 -8.40
N ARG A 70 -1.43 -4.94 -9.11
CA ARG A 70 -2.50 -5.76 -9.68
C ARG A 70 -3.38 -6.34 -8.57
N LEU A 71 -2.78 -6.95 -7.56
CA LEU A 71 -3.50 -7.47 -6.39
C LEU A 71 -4.28 -6.36 -5.66
N ALA A 72 -3.66 -5.19 -5.44
CA ALA A 72 -4.33 -4.04 -4.84
C ALA A 72 -5.53 -3.56 -5.67
N MET A 73 -5.44 -3.58 -7.01
CA MET A 73 -6.56 -3.24 -7.89
C MET A 73 -7.71 -4.25 -7.81
N GLU A 74 -7.40 -5.54 -7.65
CA GLU A 74 -8.41 -6.59 -7.44
C GLU A 74 -9.10 -6.43 -6.08
N LEU A 75 -8.34 -6.17 -5.03
CA LEU A 75 -8.84 -5.89 -3.68
C LEU A 75 -9.74 -4.64 -3.65
N ILE A 76 -9.35 -3.56 -4.32
CA ILE A 76 -10.22 -2.38 -4.47
C ILE A 76 -11.54 -2.74 -5.19
N ASN A 77 -11.51 -3.62 -6.20
CA ASN A 77 -12.72 -4.04 -6.92
C ASN A 77 -13.67 -4.86 -6.03
N SER A 78 -13.14 -5.67 -5.11
CA SER A 78 -13.95 -6.41 -4.14
C SER A 78 -14.45 -5.53 -2.99
N GLY A 79 -14.09 -4.25 -2.98
CA GLY A 79 -14.47 -3.32 -1.94
C GLY A 79 -13.56 -3.39 -0.71
N TYR A 80 -12.34 -3.86 -0.85
CA TYR A 80 -11.35 -3.79 0.22
C TYR A 80 -10.67 -2.42 0.30
N GLY A 81 -9.93 -2.17 1.39
CA GLY A 81 -9.21 -0.93 1.63
C GLY A 81 -9.94 0.06 2.54
N VAL A 82 -9.18 1.02 3.06
CA VAL A 82 -9.63 2.00 4.05
C VAL A 82 -9.19 3.40 3.63
N ASN A 83 -10.02 4.42 3.87
CA ASN A 83 -9.62 5.82 3.76
C ASN A 83 -9.73 6.47 5.14
N ASP A 84 -8.69 6.27 5.95
CA ASP A 84 -8.59 6.79 7.31
C ASP A 84 -7.15 7.31 7.53
N PRO A 85 -6.96 8.47 8.16
CA PRO A 85 -5.62 9.02 8.40
C PRO A 85 -4.75 8.18 9.36
N TYR A 86 -5.38 7.32 10.18
CA TYR A 86 -4.72 6.48 11.18
C TYR A 86 -4.87 4.98 10.88
N LYS A 87 -5.40 4.61 9.71
CA LYS A 87 -5.41 3.22 9.27
C LYS A 87 -4.96 3.11 7.82
N LYS A 88 -4.13 2.11 7.53
CA LYS A 88 -3.70 1.79 6.16
C LYS A 88 -3.93 0.31 5.89
N THR A 89 -4.51 0.04 4.72
CA THR A 89 -4.44 -1.30 4.12
C THR A 89 -3.24 -1.32 3.19
N ILE A 90 -2.37 -2.30 3.37
CA ILE A 90 -1.07 -2.40 2.71
C ILE A 90 -0.99 -3.73 2.00
N VAL A 91 -0.44 -3.71 0.79
CA VAL A 91 -0.22 -4.90 -0.03
C VAL A 91 1.25 -5.00 -0.40
N GLN A 92 1.81 -6.18 -0.19
CA GLN A 92 3.12 -6.57 -0.66
C GLN A 92 3.06 -7.89 -1.41
N VAL A 93 4.09 -8.13 -2.22
CA VAL A 93 4.28 -9.40 -2.91
C VAL A 93 5.72 -9.84 -2.71
N ALA A 94 5.90 -11.09 -2.31
CA ALA A 94 7.22 -11.67 -2.10
C ALA A 94 7.24 -13.15 -2.52
N PRO A 95 8.36 -13.63 -3.07
CA PRO A 95 8.54 -15.04 -3.39
C PRO A 95 8.84 -15.83 -2.10
N LEU A 96 8.32 -17.05 -2.04
CA LEU A 96 8.68 -18.04 -1.05
C LEU A 96 10.00 -18.68 -1.45
N GLU A 97 11.00 -18.49 -0.62
CA GLU A 97 12.33 -19.05 -0.83
C GLU A 97 12.41 -20.52 -0.39
N ASN A 98 13.39 -21.26 -0.93
CA ASN A 98 13.58 -22.67 -0.58
C ASN A 98 13.80 -22.84 0.94
N ASN A 99 13.03 -23.74 1.56
CA ASN A 99 13.01 -24.03 3.00
C ASN A 99 12.42 -22.94 3.90
N GLN A 100 11.85 -21.86 3.35
CA GLN A 100 11.08 -20.89 4.13
C GLN A 100 9.63 -21.36 4.27
N SER A 101 9.02 -21.24 5.45
CA SER A 101 7.58 -21.42 5.57
C SER A 101 6.84 -20.14 5.21
N ILE A 102 5.57 -20.26 4.79
CA ILE A 102 4.72 -19.08 4.52
C ILE A 102 4.58 -18.20 5.77
N SER A 103 4.54 -18.82 6.96
CA SER A 103 4.48 -18.09 8.23
C SER A 103 5.74 -17.26 8.47
N ASP A 104 6.94 -17.83 8.24
CA ASP A 104 8.19 -17.08 8.39
C ASP A 104 8.26 -15.91 7.39
N LEU A 105 7.77 -16.12 6.16
CA LEU A 105 7.71 -15.05 5.17
C LEU A 105 6.71 -13.96 5.55
N LEU A 106 5.54 -14.33 6.07
CA LEU A 106 4.52 -13.39 6.56
C LEU A 106 5.07 -12.52 7.69
N GLU A 107 5.77 -13.12 8.66
CA GLU A 107 6.41 -12.41 9.76
C GLU A 107 7.47 -11.42 9.24
N ALA A 108 8.34 -11.87 8.32
CA ALA A 108 9.35 -11.00 7.71
C ALA A 108 8.75 -9.82 6.92
N GLN A 109 7.64 -10.04 6.21
CA GLN A 109 6.93 -8.95 5.51
C GLN A 109 6.28 -7.99 6.53
N LEU A 110 5.70 -8.51 7.60
CA LEU A 110 5.10 -7.68 8.65
C LEU A 110 6.14 -6.77 9.31
N ASP A 111 7.30 -7.33 9.70
CA ASP A 111 8.41 -6.58 10.28
C ASP A 111 8.87 -5.45 9.35
N TYR A 112 9.10 -5.78 8.07
CA TYR A 112 9.47 -4.79 7.06
C TYR A 112 8.46 -3.63 6.97
N ILE A 113 7.16 -3.94 6.97
CA ILE A 113 6.12 -2.92 6.86
C ILE A 113 6.09 -2.02 8.10
N GLN A 114 6.23 -2.60 9.29
CA GLN A 114 6.26 -1.82 10.52
C GLN A 114 7.44 -0.85 10.51
N ASP A 115 8.64 -1.33 10.16
CA ASP A 115 9.84 -0.51 10.03
C ASP A 115 9.64 0.60 8.97
N PHE A 116 9.14 0.24 7.79
CA PHE A 116 8.85 1.20 6.72
C PHE A 116 7.97 2.35 7.19
N TYR A 117 6.87 2.07 7.89
CA TYR A 117 5.96 3.12 8.34
C TYR A 117 6.45 3.88 9.57
N LEU A 118 7.26 3.27 10.44
CA LEU A 118 7.93 3.99 11.53
C LEU A 118 8.93 5.02 11.00
N GLU A 119 9.65 4.68 9.92
CA GLU A 119 10.55 5.61 9.24
C GLU A 119 9.78 6.69 8.46
N LEU A 120 8.75 6.29 7.70
CA LEU A 120 7.94 7.21 6.88
C LEU A 120 7.17 8.23 7.72
N MET A 121 6.66 7.81 8.89
CA MET A 121 5.77 8.61 9.74
C MET A 121 6.29 8.63 11.18
N PRO A 122 7.43 9.30 11.45
CA PRO A 122 8.12 9.20 12.73
C PRO A 122 7.35 9.78 13.92
N HIS A 123 6.32 10.59 13.66
CA HIS A 123 5.40 11.16 14.66
C HIS A 123 4.24 10.22 15.03
N LEU A 124 4.12 9.08 14.34
CA LEU A 124 3.14 8.05 14.61
C LEU A 124 3.81 6.81 15.21
N THR A 125 3.02 6.00 15.90
CA THR A 125 3.38 4.66 16.37
C THR A 125 2.37 3.66 15.81
N VAL A 126 2.86 2.52 15.33
CA VAL A 126 2.03 1.36 14.99
C VAL A 126 1.42 0.80 16.28
N VAL A 127 0.09 0.75 16.36
CA VAL A 127 -0.63 0.24 17.55
C VAL A 127 -1.28 -1.12 17.31
N ASP A 128 -1.51 -1.47 16.05
CA ASP A 128 -2.06 -2.75 15.65
C ASP A 128 -1.61 -3.08 14.22
N SER A 129 -1.41 -4.36 13.94
CA SER A 129 -1.10 -4.85 12.61
C SER A 129 -1.73 -6.22 12.43
N GLU A 130 -2.77 -6.27 11.61
CA GLU A 130 -3.54 -7.49 11.37
C GLU A 130 -3.19 -8.05 9.98
N PRO A 131 -2.35 -9.09 9.88
CA PRO A 131 -2.14 -9.78 8.63
C PRO A 131 -3.40 -10.55 8.22
N LYS A 132 -3.70 -10.54 6.92
CA LYS A 132 -4.70 -11.46 6.33
C LYS A 132 -4.03 -12.73 5.83
N GLU A 133 -4.85 -13.74 5.55
CA GLU A 133 -4.41 -14.98 4.92
C GLU A 133 -3.61 -14.68 3.64
N PRO A 134 -2.36 -15.19 3.52
CA PRO A 134 -1.55 -14.99 2.34
C PRO A 134 -2.24 -15.51 1.08
N VAL A 135 -2.17 -14.73 0.01
CA VAL A 135 -2.79 -15.05 -1.29
C VAL A 135 -1.73 -15.67 -2.19
N HIS A 136 -1.90 -16.93 -2.58
CA HIS A 136 -1.05 -17.52 -3.62
C HIS A 136 -1.35 -16.86 -4.97
N LEU A 137 -0.33 -16.33 -5.65
CA LEU A 137 -0.50 -15.62 -6.92
C LEU A 137 -0.12 -16.52 -8.12
N ARG A 138 1.12 -17.00 -8.12
CA ARG A 138 1.68 -17.89 -9.15
C ARG A 138 3.00 -18.46 -8.67
N ASP A 139 3.40 -19.62 -9.17
CA ASP A 139 4.69 -20.25 -8.85
C ASP A 139 4.95 -20.26 -7.32
N ASN A 140 6.05 -19.65 -6.86
CA ASN A 140 6.37 -19.44 -5.46
C ASN A 140 5.99 -18.04 -4.95
N LEU A 141 5.25 -17.24 -5.71
CA LEU A 141 4.91 -15.85 -5.40
C LEU A 141 3.63 -15.73 -4.57
N TYR A 142 3.70 -15.00 -3.46
CA TYR A 142 2.59 -14.77 -2.55
C TYR A 142 2.33 -13.28 -2.33
N GLY A 143 1.05 -12.94 -2.24
CA GLY A 143 0.56 -11.63 -1.83
C GLY A 143 0.25 -11.58 -0.34
N PHE A 144 0.71 -10.52 0.31
CA PHE A 144 0.53 -10.27 1.73
C PHE A 144 -0.27 -8.98 1.92
N ILE A 145 -1.30 -9.06 2.74
CA ILE A 145 -2.23 -7.95 2.97
C ILE A 145 -2.22 -7.67 4.48
N PHE A 146 -1.96 -6.41 4.83
CA PHE A 146 -1.90 -5.96 6.22
C PHE A 146 -2.85 -4.79 6.43
N ASP A 147 -3.67 -4.86 7.48
CA ASP A 147 -4.35 -3.68 8.00
C ASP A 147 -3.58 -3.16 9.21
N ILE A 148 -3.08 -1.93 9.10
CA ILE A 148 -2.25 -1.31 10.14
C ILE A 148 -2.97 -0.11 10.71
N SER A 149 -3.00 -0.03 12.04
CA SER A 149 -3.49 1.12 12.78
C SER A 149 -2.35 1.90 13.42
N PHE A 150 -2.47 3.21 13.41
CA PHE A 150 -1.49 4.15 13.96
C PHE A 150 -2.09 4.99 15.08
N SER A 151 -1.23 5.54 15.93
CA SER A 151 -1.59 6.59 16.89
C SER A 151 -0.53 7.69 16.93
N MET A 152 -0.91 8.89 17.35
CA MET A 152 0.03 9.99 17.57
C MET A 152 0.98 9.66 18.73
N LYS A 153 2.28 9.91 18.55
CA LYS A 153 3.21 9.94 19.68
C LYS A 153 2.87 11.14 20.56
N TYR A 154 2.52 10.89 21.81
CA TYR A 154 2.44 11.95 22.80
C TYR A 154 3.86 12.33 23.22
N GLU A 155 4.37 13.46 22.74
CA GLU A 155 5.55 14.07 23.34
C GLU A 155 5.15 14.61 24.72
N LYS A 156 5.68 14.02 25.78
CA LYS A 156 5.64 14.66 27.11
C LYS A 156 6.54 15.89 27.02
N ASN A 157 5.93 17.08 27.02
CA ASN A 157 6.62 18.33 27.31
C ASN A 157 7.31 18.29 28.68
#